data_AF-A0A2H0ERV6-F1
#
_entry.id   AF-A0A2H0ERV6-F1
#
_cell.length_a   1.000
_cell.length_b   1.000
_cell.length_c   1.000
_cell.angle_alpha   90.00
_cell.angle_beta   90.00
_cell.angle_gamma   90.00
#
_symmetry.space_group_name_H-M   'P 1'
#
loop_
_entity.id
_entity.type
_entity.pdbx_description
1 polymer ?
#
loop_
_entity_poly.entity_id
_entity_poly.type
_entity_poly.pdbx_seq_one_letter_code
_entity_poly.pdbx_strand_id
1 'polypeptide(L)'
;KAEDGRVVPTWTYIAVHAHGRLEAVHDGAWLTRHLDAITAQQEADQPRPWAVSDAPEDYIAGLKRGIVGLRLVVGRLEGVWKLNQHHAEANRRGVIAGMSAGGADARRVADAMRALEHDRS
;
A
#
# COMPACT_ATOMS: atom_id res chain seq x y z
N LYS A 1 -10.99 21.90 -16.58
CA LYS A 1 -11.67 20.83 -17.37
C LYS A 1 -12.87 21.34 -18.19
N ALA A 2 -13.48 22.50 -17.88
CA ALA A 2 -14.73 22.93 -18.51
C ALA A 2 -14.59 24.00 -19.62
N GLU A 3 -13.39 24.53 -19.91
CA GLU A 3 -13.28 25.71 -20.78
C GLU A 3 -13.30 25.40 -22.30
N ASP A 4 -12.83 24.22 -22.72
CA ASP A 4 -12.55 23.96 -24.14
C ASP A 4 -12.72 22.51 -24.59
N GLY A 5 -13.18 21.60 -23.70
CA GLY A 5 -13.58 20.22 -24.04
C GLY A 5 -12.47 19.28 -24.52
N ARG A 6 -11.24 19.78 -24.72
CA ARG A 6 -10.06 19.01 -25.13
C ARG A 6 -9.40 18.31 -23.94
N VAL A 7 -10.15 17.42 -23.29
CA VAL A 7 -9.64 16.60 -22.17
C VAL A 7 -9.86 15.13 -22.44
N VAL A 8 -8.80 14.33 -22.26
CA VAL A 8 -8.87 12.87 -22.37
C VAL A 8 -9.04 12.29 -20.96
N PRO A 9 -9.96 11.34 -20.75
CA PRO A 9 -10.08 10.66 -19.46
C PRO A 9 -8.77 9.90 -19.14
N THR A 10 -8.25 10.11 -17.93
CA THR A 10 -7.05 9.45 -17.42
C THR A 10 -7.22 9.14 -15.94
N TRP A 11 -6.39 8.20 -15.48
CA TRP A 11 -6.30 7.79 -14.09
C TRP A 11 -5.09 8.44 -13.42
N THR A 12 -5.26 8.86 -12.17
CA THR A 12 -4.18 9.33 -11.30
C THR A 12 -3.88 8.27 -10.26
N TYR A 13 -2.60 7.92 -10.10
CA TYR A 13 -2.18 6.89 -9.15
C TYR A 13 -0.72 7.06 -8.76
N ILE A 14 -0.35 6.39 -7.67
CA ILE A 14 1.03 6.18 -7.23
C ILE A 14 1.22 4.67 -7.07
N ALA A 15 2.30 4.14 -7.62
CA ALA A 15 2.65 2.74 -7.50
C ALA A 15 4.14 2.58 -7.19
N VAL A 16 4.49 1.49 -6.50
CA VAL A 16 5.86 1.05 -6.29
C VAL A 16 5.98 -0.39 -6.78
N HIS A 17 6.93 -0.64 -7.68
CA HIS A 17 7.32 -1.97 -8.12
C HIS A 17 8.60 -2.38 -7.41
N ALA A 18 8.53 -3.46 -6.64
CA ALA A 18 9.69 -4.07 -6.00
C ALA A 18 10.19 -5.25 -6.83
N HIS A 19 11.46 -5.17 -7.25
CA HIS A 19 12.14 -6.24 -7.96
C HIS A 19 13.20 -6.85 -7.05
N GLY A 20 13.30 -8.17 -7.06
CA GLY A 20 14.19 -8.87 -6.15
C GLY A 20 14.16 -10.36 -6.33
N ARG A 21 14.94 -11.05 -5.48
CA ARG A 21 14.96 -12.50 -5.43
C ARG A 21 13.98 -12.98 -4.36
N LEU A 22 13.13 -13.92 -4.72
CA LEU A 22 12.25 -14.60 -3.78
C LEU A 22 13.00 -15.77 -3.13
N GLU A 23 12.89 -15.89 -1.81
CA GLU A 23 13.47 -16.97 -1.01
C GLU A 23 12.36 -17.71 -0.26
N ALA A 24 12.38 -19.04 -0.33
CA ALA A 24 11.60 -19.86 0.59
C ALA A 24 12.30 -19.90 1.95
N VAL A 25 11.52 -19.72 3.02
CA VAL A 25 11.98 -19.76 4.41
C VAL A 25 11.28 -20.89 5.12
N HIS A 26 12.07 -21.88 5.57
CA HIS A 26 11.60 -23.06 6.29
C HIS A 26 11.91 -22.99 7.80
N ASP A 27 12.56 -21.92 8.27
CA ASP A 27 12.88 -21.73 9.69
C ASP A 27 11.59 -21.51 10.51
N GLY A 28 11.29 -22.44 11.42
CA GLY A 28 10.07 -22.41 12.22
C GLY A 28 10.01 -21.23 13.19
N ALA A 29 11.17 -20.78 13.69
CA ALA A 29 11.24 -19.62 14.57
C ALA A 29 10.93 -18.32 13.79
N TRP A 30 11.49 -18.17 12.59
CA TRP A 30 11.16 -17.09 11.67
C TRP A 30 9.67 -17.09 11.31
N LEU A 31 9.11 -18.25 10.97
CA LEU A 31 7.71 -18.37 10.62
C LEU A 31 6.80 -17.98 11.80
N THR A 32 7.16 -18.38 13.01
CA THR A 32 6.44 -17.98 14.23
C THR A 32 6.43 -16.46 14.38
N ARG A 33 7.60 -15.81 14.36
CA ARG A 33 7.69 -14.34 14.46
C ARG A 33 6.93 -13.62 13.35
N HIS A 34 6.93 -14.17 12.13
CA HIS A 34 6.22 -13.58 11.00
C HIS A 34 4.70 -13.68 11.17
N LEU A 35 4.20 -14.83 11.64
CA LEU A 35 2.78 -15.02 11.95
C LEU A 35 2.34 -14.11 13.10
N ASP A 36 3.14 -13.99 14.16
CA ASP A 36 2.84 -13.09 15.28
C ASP A 36 2.73 -11.64 14.80
N ALA A 37 3.66 -11.20 13.95
CA ALA A 37 3.68 -9.83 13.43
C ALA A 37 2.48 -9.51 12.53
N ILE A 38 2.12 -10.41 11.60
CA ILE A 38 0.96 -10.18 10.72
C ILE A 38 -0.35 -10.26 11.51
N THR A 39 -0.47 -11.18 12.47
CA THR A 39 -1.64 -11.23 13.36
C THR A 39 -1.77 -9.94 14.15
N ALA A 40 -0.70 -9.47 14.79
CA ALA A 40 -0.72 -8.20 15.53
C ALA A 40 -1.13 -7.01 14.64
N GLN A 41 -0.68 -6.98 13.38
CA GLN A 41 -1.07 -5.93 12.44
C GLN A 41 -2.55 -5.98 12.07
N GLN A 42 -3.10 -7.16 11.79
CA GLN A 42 -4.49 -7.31 11.34
C GLN A 42 -5.51 -7.19 12.49
N GLU A 43 -5.09 -7.54 13.70
CA GLU A 43 -5.94 -7.51 14.91
C GLU A 43 -5.84 -6.19 15.68
N ALA A 44 -4.98 -5.25 15.24
CA ALA A 44 -4.66 -4.02 15.98
C ALA A 44 -5.89 -3.15 16.31
N ASP A 45 -6.87 -3.11 15.41
CA ASP A 45 -8.10 -2.31 15.56
C ASP A 45 -9.26 -3.09 16.18
N GLN A 46 -9.05 -4.36 16.56
CA GLN A 46 -10.09 -5.18 17.16
C GLN A 46 -10.28 -4.85 18.64
N PRO A 47 -11.52 -4.79 19.16
CA PRO A 47 -11.78 -4.56 20.59
C PRO A 47 -11.15 -5.62 21.51
N ARG A 48 -10.95 -6.83 20.99
CA ARG A 48 -10.27 -7.95 21.64
C ARG A 48 -9.34 -8.61 20.63
N PRO A 49 -8.10 -8.11 20.49
CA PRO A 49 -7.14 -8.62 19.53
C PRO A 49 -6.82 -10.09 19.84
N TRP A 50 -6.92 -10.96 18.84
CA TRP A 50 -6.48 -12.35 18.97
C TRP A 50 -4.96 -12.45 18.75
N ALA A 51 -4.27 -13.24 19.56
CA ALA A 51 -2.85 -13.56 19.40
C ALA A 51 -2.65 -15.02 18.99
N VAL A 52 -1.58 -15.31 18.24
CA VAL A 52 -1.25 -16.69 17.85
C VAL A 52 -1.11 -17.62 19.06
N SER A 53 -0.60 -17.09 20.18
CA SER A 53 -0.45 -17.79 21.45
C SER A 53 -1.78 -18.09 22.17
N ASP A 54 -2.91 -17.52 21.73
CA ASP A 54 -4.22 -17.82 22.31
C ASP A 54 -4.73 -19.21 21.88
N ALA A 55 -4.15 -19.79 20.82
CA ALA A 55 -4.40 -21.16 20.41
C ALA A 55 -3.41 -22.15 21.04
N PRO A 56 -3.82 -23.42 21.26
CA PRO A 56 -2.91 -24.46 21.74
C PRO A 56 -1.65 -24.62 20.87
N GLU A 57 -0.51 -24.82 21.52
CA GLU A 57 0.79 -24.87 20.84
C GLU A 57 0.89 -26.02 19.83
N ASP A 58 0.36 -27.19 20.17
CA ASP A 58 0.32 -28.37 19.30
C ASP A 58 -0.56 -28.15 18.06
N TYR A 59 -1.67 -27.45 18.23
CA TYR A 59 -2.56 -27.05 17.14
C TYR A 59 -1.86 -26.11 16.16
N ILE A 60 -1.22 -25.05 16.66
CA ILE A 60 -0.47 -24.10 15.83
C ILE A 60 0.74 -24.76 15.17
N ALA A 61 1.48 -25.60 15.89
CA ALA A 61 2.57 -26.39 15.33
C ALA A 61 2.08 -27.32 14.20
N GLY A 62 0.87 -27.85 14.34
CA GLY A 62 0.11 -28.56 13.30
C GLY A 62 -0.01 -27.78 12.00
N LEU A 63 -0.62 -26.59 12.09
CA LEU A 63 -0.90 -25.73 10.95
C LEU A 63 0.38 -25.22 10.28
N LYS A 64 1.41 -24.87 11.06
CA LYS A 64 2.69 -24.36 10.56
C LYS A 64 3.38 -25.31 9.57
N ARG A 65 3.16 -26.64 9.68
CA ARG A 65 3.73 -27.61 8.74
C ARG A 65 3.22 -27.45 7.30
N GLY A 66 2.05 -26.84 7.12
CA GLY A 66 1.48 -26.54 5.81
C GLY A 66 1.91 -25.20 5.21
N ILE A 67 2.75 -24.43 5.91
CA ILE A 67 3.10 -23.06 5.52
C ILE A 67 4.57 -22.98 5.12
N VAL A 68 4.83 -22.41 3.94
CA VAL A 68 6.17 -22.03 3.49
C VAL A 68 6.29 -20.51 3.59
N GLY A 69 7.25 -20.04 4.38
CA GLY A 69 7.56 -18.62 4.44
C GLY A 69 8.16 -18.13 3.13
N LEU A 70 7.84 -16.92 2.70
CA LEU A 70 8.43 -16.29 1.53
C LEU A 70 9.05 -14.95 1.91
N ARG A 71 10.28 -14.72 1.46
CA ARG A 71 10.99 -13.45 1.63
C ARG A 71 11.43 -12.90 0.27
N LEU A 72 10.96 -11.71 -0.07
CA LEU A 72 11.46 -10.95 -1.21
C LEU A 72 12.67 -10.13 -0.76
N VAL A 73 13.87 -10.51 -1.19
CA VAL A 73 15.07 -9.69 -1.04
C VAL A 73 15.03 -8.62 -2.13
N VAL A 74 14.56 -7.43 -1.77
CA VAL A 74 14.42 -6.30 -2.68
C VAL A 74 15.79 -5.84 -3.14
N GLY A 75 16.04 -5.91 -4.45
CA GLY A 75 17.25 -5.39 -5.09
C GLY A 75 17.02 -4.05 -5.79
N ARG A 76 15.78 -3.77 -6.21
CA ARG A 76 15.41 -2.51 -6.87
C ARG A 76 13.97 -2.12 -6.56
N LEU A 77 13.74 -0.83 -6.38
CA LEU A 77 12.41 -0.24 -6.29
C LEU A 77 12.24 0.77 -7.43
N GLU A 78 11.10 0.70 -8.10
CA GLU A 78 10.68 1.65 -9.12
C GLU A 78 9.38 2.29 -8.68
N GLY A 79 9.34 3.61 -8.63
CA GLY A 79 8.13 4.35 -8.28
C GLY A 79 7.52 5.03 -9.50
N VAL A 80 6.19 5.00 -9.60
CA VAL A 80 5.42 5.68 -10.64
C VAL A 80 4.48 6.67 -9.97
N TRP A 81 4.62 7.95 -10.30
CA TRP A 81 3.69 9.00 -9.91
C TRP A 81 3.01 9.56 -11.14
N LYS A 82 1.76 9.15 -11.39
CA LYS A 82 0.93 9.73 -12.45
C LYS A 82 -0.06 10.69 -11.82
N LEU A 83 0.39 11.92 -11.57
CA LEU A 83 -0.32 12.91 -10.76
C LEU A 83 -0.66 14.19 -11.56
N ASN A 84 -0.85 14.06 -12.87
CA ASN A 84 -1.19 15.17 -13.76
C ASN A 84 -0.17 16.34 -13.71
N GLN A 85 1.10 16.05 -13.47
CA GLN A 85 2.15 17.06 -13.24
C GLN A 85 2.34 18.03 -14.42
N HIS A 86 2.02 17.57 -15.64
CA HIS A 86 2.17 18.30 -16.89
C HIS A 86 1.00 19.24 -17.23
N HIS A 87 -0.11 19.17 -16.48
CA HIS A 87 -1.25 20.06 -16.71
C HIS A 87 -1.02 21.43 -16.08
N ALA A 88 -1.66 22.47 -16.60
CA ALA A 88 -1.68 23.81 -15.99
C ALA A 88 -2.20 23.76 -14.54
N GLU A 89 -1.73 24.69 -13.70
CA GLU A 89 -2.04 24.75 -12.27
C GLU A 89 -3.55 24.81 -11.98
N ALA A 90 -4.31 25.61 -12.72
CA ALA A 90 -5.77 25.68 -12.59
C ALA A 90 -6.44 24.31 -12.81
N ASN A 91 -5.94 23.52 -13.76
CA ASN A 91 -6.44 22.16 -14.01
C ASN A 91 -6.06 21.20 -12.89
N ARG A 92 -4.84 21.30 -12.34
CA ARG A 92 -4.41 20.47 -11.20
C ARG A 92 -5.25 20.79 -9.95
N ARG A 93 -5.45 22.06 -9.61
CA ARG A 93 -6.33 22.50 -8.51
C ARG A 93 -7.77 21.99 -8.67
N GLY A 94 -8.32 22.05 -9.88
CA GLY A 94 -9.65 21.51 -10.16
C GLY A 94 -9.73 19.99 -9.93
N VAL A 95 -8.69 19.24 -10.29
CA VAL A 95 -8.62 17.80 -10.03
C VAL A 95 -8.47 17.51 -8.53
N ILE A 96 -7.61 18.23 -7.81
CA ILE A 96 -7.45 18.12 -6.35
C ILE A 96 -8.78 18.35 -5.64
N ALA A 97 -9.50 19.43 -6.01
CA ALA A 97 -10.80 19.74 -5.43
C ALA A 97 -11.82 18.62 -5.68
N GLY A 98 -11.93 18.13 -6.92
CA GLY A 98 -12.85 17.04 -7.27
C GLY A 98 -12.52 15.73 -6.54
N MET A 99 -11.24 15.38 -6.42
CA MET A 99 -10.80 14.15 -5.75
C MET A 99 -10.94 14.22 -4.23
N SER A 100 -10.79 15.41 -3.65
CA SER A 100 -10.97 15.62 -2.20
C SER A 100 -12.40 15.36 -1.73
N ALA A 101 -13.39 15.57 -2.61
CA ALA A 101 -14.79 15.28 -2.35
C ALA A 101 -15.17 13.80 -2.61
N GLY A 102 -14.24 12.99 -3.11
CA GLY A 102 -14.46 11.58 -3.44
C GLY A 102 -14.26 10.62 -2.27
N GLY A 103 -14.13 9.33 -2.58
CA GLY A 103 -13.83 8.25 -1.62
C GLY A 103 -12.41 8.32 -1.06
N ALA A 104 -12.09 7.41 -0.13
CA ALA A 104 -10.80 7.41 0.59
C ALA A 104 -9.58 7.43 -0.34
N ASP A 105 -9.57 6.63 -1.40
CA ASP A 105 -8.44 6.58 -2.34
C ASP A 105 -8.31 7.86 -3.17
N ALA A 106 -9.43 8.45 -3.58
CA ALA A 106 -9.42 9.75 -4.27
C ALA A 106 -8.82 10.84 -3.37
N ARG A 107 -9.19 10.85 -2.08
CA ARG A 107 -8.63 11.79 -1.10
C ARG A 107 -7.13 11.61 -0.90
N ARG A 108 -6.65 10.38 -0.76
CA ARG A 108 -5.20 10.07 -0.64
C ARG A 108 -4.40 10.57 -1.84
N VAL A 109 -4.93 10.38 -3.05
CA VAL A 109 -4.27 10.89 -4.28
C VAL A 109 -4.30 12.42 -4.32
N ALA A 110 -5.39 13.07 -3.88
CA ALA A 110 -5.45 14.53 -3.78
C ALA A 110 -4.39 15.08 -2.81
N ASP A 111 -4.18 14.42 -1.67
CA ASP A 111 -3.14 14.81 -0.69
C ASP A 111 -1.74 14.67 -1.29
N ALA A 112 -1.47 13.58 -2.01
CA ALA A 112 -0.18 13.40 -2.68
C ALA A 112 0.04 14.44 -3.81
N MET A 113 -1.02 14.83 -4.52
CA MET A 113 -0.94 15.91 -5.51
C MET A 113 -0.59 17.26 -4.86
N ARG A 114 -1.16 17.57 -3.68
CA ARG A 114 -0.82 18.79 -2.92
C ARG A 114 0.63 18.77 -2.45
N ALA A 115 1.09 17.66 -1.87
CA ALA A 115 2.46 17.52 -1.40
C ALA A 115 3.46 17.79 -2.53
N LEU A 116 3.19 17.27 -3.73
CA LEU A 116 4.04 17.49 -4.91
C LEU A 116 4.03 18.95 -5.40
N GLU A 117 2.96 19.73 -5.17
CA GLU A 117 2.94 21.16 -5.50
C GLU A 117 3.80 21.98 -4.52
N HIS A 118 3.80 21.62 -3.24
CA HIS A 118 4.65 22.25 -2.22
C HIS A 118 6.14 22.00 -2.44
N ASP A 119 6.54 20.80 -2.87
CA ASP A 119 7.95 20.48 -3.12
C ASP A 119 8.54 21.18 -4.37
N ARG A 120 7.69 21.79 -5.20
CA ARG A 120 8.09 22.45 -6.46
C ARG A 120 8.18 23.97 -6.38
N SER A 121 7.74 24.57 -5.27
CA SER A 121 7.80 26.03 -5.00
C SER A 121 9.04 26.39 -4.19
#